data_AF-A0A0D7KH52-F1
#
_entry.id   AF-A0A0D7KH52-F1
#
_cell.length_a   1.000
_cell.length_b   1.000
_cell.length_c   1.000
_cell.angle_alpha   90.00
_cell.angle_beta   90.00
_cell.angle_gamma   90.00
#
_symmetry.space_group_name_H-M   'P 1'
#
loop_
_entity.id
_entity.type
_entity.pdbx_description
1 polymer ?
#
loop_
_entity_poly.entity_id
_entity_poly.type
_entity_poly.pdbx_seq_one_letter_code
_entity_poly.pdbx_strand_id
1 'polypeptide(L)'
;MNQKINDWMKELTLEEKASLCAGLNMWMTKGIDRLNIPPLHMYDGTNGIRKTNSDEEMGIATTGNIPATCYPTGSAIGSSWNTELLHEVGVALGVEGKEMGVELLLGPGINMKRTPLGGRNFEYYSEDPCLSVSSAQPS
;
A
#
# COMPACT_ATOMS: atom_id res chain seq x y z
N MET A 1 2.64 1.81 -23.83
CA MET A 1 1.38 1.90 -23.07
C MET A 1 0.48 0.76 -23.54
N ASN A 2 -0.17 0.03 -22.63
CA ASN A 2 -0.92 -1.20 -22.93
C ASN A 2 -2.13 -0.91 -23.84
N GLN A 3 -2.30 -1.66 -24.94
CA GLN A 3 -3.40 -1.49 -25.91
C GLN A 3 -4.76 -1.44 -25.22
N LYS A 4 -4.97 -2.29 -24.20
CA LYS A 4 -6.22 -2.38 -23.44
C LYS A 4 -6.59 -1.08 -22.70
N ILE A 5 -5.59 -0.36 -22.18
CA ILE A 5 -5.81 0.91 -21.49
C ILE A 5 -6.29 1.97 -22.50
N ASN A 6 -5.69 2.02 -23.69
CA ASN A 6 -6.09 2.95 -24.72
C ASN A 6 -7.53 2.71 -25.20
N ASP A 7 -7.94 1.45 -25.26
CA ASP A 7 -9.30 1.07 -25.66
C ASP A 7 -10.31 1.51 -24.59
N TRP A 8 -10.05 1.23 -23.30
CA TRP A 8 -10.87 1.76 -22.20
C TRP A 8 -10.97 3.29 -22.21
N MET A 9 -9.87 4.00 -22.44
CA MET A 9 -9.87 5.47 -22.44
C MET A 9 -10.76 6.08 -23.54
N LYS A 10 -10.98 5.36 -24.65
CA LYS A 10 -11.91 5.77 -25.71
C LYS A 10 -13.37 5.44 -25.36
N GLU A 11 -13.59 4.33 -24.67
CA GLU A 11 -14.94 3.85 -24.34
C GLU A 11 -15.53 4.45 -23.07
N LEU A 12 -14.69 4.95 -22.16
CA LEU A 12 -15.13 5.59 -20.92
C LEU A 12 -15.80 6.94 -21.17
N THR A 13 -16.97 7.16 -20.56
CA THR A 13 -17.59 8.49 -20.52
C THR A 13 -16.80 9.47 -19.67
N LEU A 14 -17.15 10.75 -19.72
CA LEU A 14 -16.51 11.76 -18.88
C LEU A 14 -16.77 11.49 -17.38
N GLU A 15 -17.99 11.07 -17.06
CA GLU A 15 -18.43 10.74 -15.70
C GLU A 15 -17.70 9.49 -15.19
N GLU A 16 -17.56 8.45 -16.01
CA GLU A 16 -16.80 7.24 -15.64
C GLU A 16 -15.33 7.59 -15.38
N LYS A 17 -14.71 8.43 -16.23
CA LYS A 17 -13.34 8.95 -16.01
C LYS A 17 -13.22 9.72 -14.70
N ALA A 18 -14.15 10.63 -14.43
CA ALA A 18 -14.16 11.39 -13.20
C ALA A 18 -14.31 10.48 -11.96
N SER A 19 -15.14 9.44 -12.06
CA SER A 19 -15.37 8.49 -10.97
C SER A 19 -14.14 7.66 -10.60
N LEU A 20 -13.26 7.37 -11.57
CA LEU A 20 -12.00 6.65 -11.35
C LEU A 20 -10.94 7.48 -10.60
N CYS A 21 -11.13 8.79 -10.48
CA CYS A 21 -10.24 9.70 -9.75
C CYS A 21 -10.59 9.83 -8.26
N ALA A 22 -11.59 9.10 -7.78
CA ALA A 22 -12.00 9.08 -6.38
C ALA A 22 -12.12 7.64 -5.87
N GLY A 23 -11.90 7.45 -4.57
CA GLY A 23 -12.22 6.20 -3.90
C GLY A 23 -13.73 5.94 -3.96
N LEU A 24 -14.12 4.68 -4.14
CA LEU A 24 -15.50 4.23 -3.95
C LEU A 24 -15.88 4.33 -2.47
N ASN A 25 -14.97 3.89 -1.61
CA ASN A 25 -15.07 3.93 -0.15
C ASN A 25 -13.66 4.09 0.44
N MET A 26 -13.47 3.72 1.71
CA MET A 26 -12.20 3.86 2.42
C MET A 26 -11.05 3.08 1.76
N TRP A 27 -11.34 1.91 1.19
CA TRP A 27 -10.32 0.94 0.78
C TRP A 27 -10.42 0.50 -0.67
N MET A 28 -11.37 1.03 -1.45
CA MET A 28 -11.60 0.57 -2.81
C MET A 28 -11.61 1.71 -3.82
N THR A 29 -11.06 1.46 -5.00
CA THR A 29 -11.33 2.32 -6.18
C THR A 29 -12.75 2.07 -6.71
N LYS A 30 -13.24 2.98 -7.56
CA LYS A 30 -14.45 2.72 -8.34
C LYS A 30 -14.16 1.72 -9.47
N GLY A 31 -15.01 0.70 -9.60
CA GLY A 31 -15.05 -0.18 -10.78
C GLY A 31 -16.02 0.34 -11.86
N ILE A 32 -15.83 -0.12 -13.10
CA ILE A 32 -16.70 0.17 -14.25
C ILE A 32 -17.19 -1.15 -14.85
N ASP A 33 -18.34 -1.62 -14.37
CA ASP A 33 -18.90 -2.94 -14.71
C ASP A 33 -19.12 -3.13 -16.22
N ARG A 34 -19.63 -2.11 -16.91
CA ARG A 34 -19.88 -2.13 -18.36
C ARG A 34 -18.62 -2.47 -19.18
N LEU A 35 -17.46 -2.05 -18.69
CA LEU A 35 -16.16 -2.28 -19.33
C LEU A 35 -15.37 -3.42 -18.70
N ASN A 36 -15.97 -4.16 -17.75
CA ASN A 36 -15.31 -5.19 -16.95
C ASN A 36 -14.03 -4.69 -16.27
N ILE A 37 -14.07 -3.47 -15.73
CA ILE A 37 -12.98 -2.90 -14.92
C ILE A 37 -13.33 -3.14 -13.44
N PRO A 38 -12.68 -4.07 -12.75
CA PRO A 38 -12.97 -4.33 -11.35
C PRO A 38 -12.47 -3.18 -10.46
N PRO A 39 -13.06 -2.98 -9.27
CA PRO A 39 -12.45 -2.16 -8.24
C PRO A 39 -11.13 -2.81 -7.78
N LEU A 40 -10.21 -1.99 -7.31
CA LEU A 40 -8.98 -2.43 -6.64
C LEU A 40 -9.14 -2.20 -5.14
N HIS A 41 -8.77 -3.20 -4.34
CA HIS A 41 -8.70 -3.10 -2.90
C HIS A 41 -7.30 -2.64 -2.49
N MET A 42 -7.26 -1.59 -1.68
CA MET A 42 -6.06 -1.05 -1.08
C MET A 42 -6.20 -1.00 0.43
N TYR A 43 -5.18 -1.45 1.15
CA TYR A 43 -5.16 -1.39 2.60
C TYR A 43 -3.78 -0.96 3.09
N ASP A 44 -3.74 -0.47 4.32
CA ASP A 44 -2.50 -0.28 5.06
C ASP A 44 -1.73 -1.60 5.24
N GLY A 45 -0.44 -1.60 5.53
CA GLY A 45 0.39 -0.44 5.84
C GLY A 45 1.90 -0.70 5.79
N THR A 46 2.63 0.20 6.44
CA THR A 46 4.09 0.34 6.35
C THR A 46 4.89 -0.79 6.98
N ASN A 47 4.27 -1.61 7.85
CA ASN A 47 4.92 -2.71 8.57
C ASN A 47 4.02 -3.96 8.69
N GLY A 48 3.14 -4.20 7.72
CA GLY A 48 2.20 -5.33 7.73
C GLY A 48 0.86 -4.94 7.11
N ILE A 49 0.08 -5.92 6.67
CA ILE A 49 -1.24 -5.67 6.09
C ILE A 49 -2.27 -5.48 7.21
N ARG A 50 -3.04 -4.40 7.12
CA ARG A 50 -4.12 -4.08 8.06
C ARG A 50 -5.44 -4.07 7.31
N LYS A 51 -5.92 -5.28 7.00
CA LYS A 51 -7.23 -5.48 6.39
C LYS A 51 -8.32 -5.59 7.45
N THR A 52 -9.39 -4.83 7.29
CA THR A 52 -10.59 -4.89 8.12
C THR A 52 -11.56 -5.97 7.61
N ASN A 53 -12.46 -6.42 8.48
CA ASN A 53 -13.59 -7.29 8.08
C ASN A 53 -14.69 -6.53 7.31
N SER A 54 -14.55 -5.21 7.15
CA SER A 54 -15.47 -4.31 6.45
C SER A 54 -14.71 -3.32 5.58
N ASP A 55 -15.14 -3.12 4.34
CA ASP A 55 -14.50 -2.20 3.39
C ASP A 55 -14.80 -0.71 3.68
N GLU A 56 -15.68 -0.45 4.65
CA GLU A 56 -16.07 0.91 5.07
C GLU A 56 -15.34 1.38 6.33
N GLU A 57 -14.81 0.44 7.13
CA GLU A 57 -14.21 0.76 8.42
C GLU A 57 -12.76 1.22 8.27
N MET A 58 -12.38 2.30 8.96
CA MET A 58 -11.01 2.79 8.97
C MET A 58 -10.01 1.81 9.64
N GLY A 59 -10.51 0.81 10.38
CA GLY A 59 -9.73 -0.24 11.05
C GLY A 59 -8.84 0.22 12.20
N ILE A 60 -9.09 1.42 12.74
CA ILE A 60 -8.39 1.96 13.92
C ILE A 60 -8.82 1.21 15.20
N ALA A 61 -10.01 0.61 15.19
CA ALA A 61 -10.48 -0.22 16.29
C ALA A 61 -9.60 -1.46 16.47
N THR A 62 -9.35 -1.86 17.73
CA THR A 62 -8.56 -3.05 18.08
C THR A 62 -9.28 -4.36 17.79
N THR A 63 -10.55 -4.30 17.35
CA THR A 63 -11.38 -5.45 17.00
C THR A 63 -11.83 -5.33 15.55
N GLY A 64 -11.91 -6.46 14.84
CA GLY A 64 -12.44 -6.50 13.47
C GLY A 64 -11.39 -6.48 12.36
N ASN A 65 -10.09 -6.51 12.67
CA ASN A 65 -9.04 -6.71 11.67
C ASN A 65 -8.80 -8.20 11.42
N ILE A 66 -8.55 -8.54 10.16
CA ILE A 66 -8.10 -9.87 9.75
C ILE A 66 -6.68 -10.08 10.29
N PRO A 67 -6.37 -11.22 10.93
CA PRO A 67 -5.03 -11.51 11.40
C PRO A 67 -4.00 -11.47 10.26
N ALA A 68 -2.90 -10.75 10.49
CA ALA A 68 -1.81 -10.58 9.54
C ALA A 68 -0.46 -10.51 10.28
N THR A 69 0.62 -10.70 9.54
CA THR A 69 1.98 -10.62 10.07
C THR A 69 2.35 -9.17 10.38
N CYS A 70 2.75 -8.90 11.63
CA CYS A 70 3.26 -7.60 12.04
C CYS A 70 4.79 -7.59 11.98
N TYR A 71 5.34 -6.93 10.96
CA TYR A 71 6.77 -6.80 10.76
C TYR A 71 7.37 -5.68 11.62
N PRO A 72 8.69 -5.69 11.87
CA PRO A 72 9.38 -4.56 12.48
C PRO A 72 9.11 -3.26 11.73
N THR A 73 9.04 -2.14 12.45
CA THR A 73 8.76 -0.83 11.86
C THR A 73 9.89 -0.39 10.93
N GLY A 74 9.61 0.55 10.02
CA GLY A 74 10.59 1.08 9.07
C GLY A 74 11.92 1.49 9.72
N SER A 75 11.89 2.11 10.91
CA SER A 75 13.10 2.49 11.65
C SER A 75 13.92 1.29 12.11
N ALA A 76 13.26 0.21 12.54
CA ALA A 76 13.91 -0.99 13.03
C ALA A 76 14.50 -1.80 11.87
N ILE A 77 13.71 -2.06 10.82
CA ILE A 77 14.18 -2.84 9.67
C ILE A 77 15.23 -2.08 8.84
N GLY A 78 15.11 -0.75 8.72
CA GLY A 78 16.12 0.10 8.08
C GLY A 78 17.46 0.08 8.82
N SER A 79 17.44 -0.16 10.14
CA SER A 79 18.66 -0.32 10.94
C SER A 79 19.39 -1.64 10.70
N SER A 80 18.82 -2.57 9.91
CA SER A 80 19.53 -3.78 9.49
C SER A 80 20.56 -3.53 8.39
N TRP A 81 20.41 -2.44 7.61
CA TRP A 81 21.20 -2.16 6.41
C TRP A 81 21.27 -3.35 5.43
N ASN A 82 20.23 -4.18 5.41
CA ASN A 82 20.17 -5.42 4.64
C ASN A 82 19.03 -5.34 3.61
N THR A 83 19.39 -5.07 2.36
CA THR A 83 18.45 -4.92 1.24
C THR A 83 17.79 -6.25 0.87
N GLU A 84 18.53 -7.35 0.97
CA GLU A 84 18.02 -8.70 0.70
C GLU A 84 16.89 -9.06 1.68
N LEU A 85 17.09 -8.77 2.98
CA LEU A 85 16.06 -8.95 4.00
C LEU A 85 14.81 -8.09 3.74
N LEU A 86 15.01 -6.83 3.31
CA LEU A 86 13.90 -5.94 2.95
C LEU A 86 13.12 -6.44 1.73
N HIS A 87 13.83 -7.01 0.75
CA HIS A 87 13.20 -7.67 -0.40
C HIS A 87 12.41 -8.91 0.04
N GLU A 88 12.95 -9.75 0.91
CA GLU A 88 12.25 -10.91 1.47
C GLU A 88 10.95 -10.51 2.19
N VAL A 89 10.99 -9.44 2.99
CA VAL A 89 9.78 -8.89 3.64
C VAL A 89 8.79 -8.37 2.60
N GLY A 90 9.25 -7.67 1.57
CA GLY A 90 8.39 -7.22 0.47
C GLY A 90 7.70 -8.36 -0.27
N VAL A 91 8.42 -9.46 -0.54
CA VAL A 91 7.86 -10.67 -1.15
C VAL A 91 6.81 -11.30 -0.23
N ALA A 92 7.10 -11.42 1.07
CA ALA A 92 6.18 -11.98 2.04
C ALA A 92 4.88 -11.15 2.15
N LEU A 93 4.99 -9.82 2.17
CA LEU A 93 3.84 -8.90 2.10
C LEU A 93 3.03 -9.09 0.81
N GLY A 94 3.69 -9.27 -0.34
CA GLY A 94 3.00 -9.52 -1.61
C GLY A 94 2.22 -10.84 -1.62
N VAL A 95 2.79 -11.89 -1.02
CA VAL A 95 2.11 -13.20 -0.87
C VAL A 95 0.92 -13.08 0.07
N GLU A 96 1.09 -12.47 1.24
CA GLU A 96 0.03 -12.26 2.22
C GLU A 96 -1.10 -11.38 1.63
N GLY A 97 -0.75 -10.31 0.92
CA GLY A 97 -1.71 -9.42 0.27
C GLY A 97 -2.53 -10.12 -0.79
N LYS A 98 -1.89 -10.96 -1.61
CA LYS A 98 -2.60 -11.77 -2.59
C LYS A 98 -3.60 -12.73 -1.94
N GLU A 99 -3.21 -13.42 -0.88
CA GLU A 99 -4.10 -14.35 -0.15
C GLU A 99 -5.27 -13.61 0.51
N MET A 100 -5.03 -12.38 0.98
CA MET A 100 -6.06 -11.52 1.57
C MET A 100 -6.90 -10.77 0.54
N GLY A 101 -6.65 -10.89 -0.76
CA GLY A 101 -7.35 -10.10 -1.79
C GLY A 101 -7.10 -8.59 -1.65
N VAL A 102 -5.85 -8.21 -1.40
CA VAL A 102 -5.36 -6.83 -1.37
C VAL A 102 -4.48 -6.61 -2.59
N GLU A 103 -4.96 -5.82 -3.56
CA GLU A 103 -4.21 -5.55 -4.79
C GLU A 103 -3.14 -4.46 -4.61
N LEU A 104 -3.32 -3.56 -3.64
CA LEU A 104 -2.41 -2.45 -3.39
C LEU A 104 -2.16 -2.24 -1.91
N LEU A 105 -0.90 -2.41 -1.49
CA LEU A 105 -0.48 -2.12 -0.11
C LEU A 105 -0.06 -0.64 0.01
N LEU A 106 -0.59 0.07 1.00
CA LEU A 106 -0.25 1.48 1.28
C LEU A 106 1.07 1.58 2.05
N GLY A 107 2.17 1.32 1.35
CA GLY A 107 3.53 1.44 1.87
C GLY A 107 4.57 1.32 0.75
N PRO A 108 5.87 1.40 1.09
CA PRO A 108 6.41 1.74 2.41
C PRO A 108 6.34 3.24 2.73
N GLY A 109 6.57 3.60 4.00
CA GLY A 109 6.71 4.98 4.42
C GLY A 109 8.15 5.47 4.24
N ILE A 110 8.37 6.49 3.39
CA ILE A 110 9.72 6.93 2.99
C ILE A 110 10.03 8.41 3.30
N ASN A 111 9.23 9.06 4.15
CA ASN A 111 9.51 10.44 4.54
C ASN A 111 10.81 10.52 5.37
N MET A 112 11.53 11.63 5.21
CA MET A 112 12.78 11.85 5.96
C MET A 112 12.52 12.21 7.41
N LYS A 113 13.31 11.63 8.32
CA LYS A 113 13.33 11.98 9.76
C LYS A 113 14.05 13.31 9.99
N ARG A 114 13.50 14.40 9.47
CA ARG A 114 14.09 15.76 9.56
C ARG A 114 14.35 16.20 11.01
N THR A 115 13.50 15.74 11.93
CA THR A 115 13.61 15.98 13.36
C THR A 115 13.26 14.69 14.09
N PRO A 116 13.92 14.36 15.21
CA PRO A 116 13.58 13.17 16.00
C PRO A 116 12.17 13.22 16.59
N LEU A 117 11.54 14.40 16.67
CA LEU A 117 10.21 14.61 17.27
C LEU A 117 9.03 14.23 16.34
N GLY A 118 9.28 13.71 15.14
CA GLY A 118 8.24 13.34 14.20
C GLY A 118 7.42 12.14 14.69
N GLY A 119 6.10 12.31 14.86
CA GLY A 119 5.22 11.26 15.39
C GLY A 119 5.10 10.00 14.53
N ARG A 120 5.47 10.08 13.25
CA ARG A 120 5.51 8.95 12.30
C ARG A 120 6.93 8.45 12.01
N ASN A 121 7.95 8.96 12.69
CA ASN A 121 9.35 8.56 12.43
C ASN A 121 9.60 7.06 12.63
N PHE A 122 8.80 6.39 13.46
CA PHE A 122 8.96 4.95 13.72
C PHE A 122 8.74 4.11 12.45
N GLU A 123 7.84 4.52 11.56
CA GLU A 123 7.52 3.78 10.32
C GLU A 123 8.33 4.22 9.10
N TYR A 124 9.14 5.28 9.24
CA TYR A 124 10.07 5.71 8.20
C TYR A 124 11.46 5.10 8.40
N TYR A 125 12.20 4.88 7.31
CA TYR A 125 13.51 4.22 7.36
C TYR A 125 14.59 5.04 8.06
N SER A 126 14.96 6.21 7.52
CA SER A 126 16.14 6.96 7.98
C SER A 126 15.99 8.48 7.88
N GLU A 127 16.94 9.19 8.48
CA GLU A 127 17.23 10.60 8.17
C GLU A 127 18.12 10.74 6.93
N ASP A 128 18.83 9.67 6.55
CA ASP A 128 19.69 9.62 5.36
C ASP A 128 18.90 9.21 4.10
N PRO A 129 19.01 9.98 3.00
CA PRO A 129 18.28 9.69 1.77
C PRO A 129 18.77 8.44 1.05
N CYS A 130 20.07 8.13 1.09
CA CYS A 130 20.63 6.95 0.40
C CYS A 130 20.14 5.65 1.04
N LEU A 131 20.16 5.58 2.37
CA LEU A 131 19.63 4.44 3.11
C LEU A 131 18.12 4.32 2.91
N SER A 132 17.37 5.42 2.94
CA SER A 132 15.92 5.39 2.73
C SER A 132 15.53 4.88 1.35
N VAL A 133 16.23 5.31 0.30
CA VAL A 133 16.00 4.82 -1.08
C VAL A 133 16.40 3.35 -1.21
N SER A 134 17.59 2.97 -0.74
CA SER A 134 18.05 1.58 -0.80
C SER A 134 17.13 0.64 -0.03
N SER A 135 16.55 1.11 1.08
CA SER A 135 15.62 0.32 1.88
C SER A 135 14.25 0.14 1.22
N ALA A 136 13.77 1.17 0.51
CA ALA A 136 12.46 1.17 -0.15
C ALA A 136 12.47 0.49 -1.52
N GLN A 137 13.65 0.40 -2.16
CA GLN A 137 13.86 -0.23 -3.46
C GLN A 137 15.08 -1.16 -3.37
N PRO A 138 14.97 -2.28 -2.65
CA PRO A 138 16.03 -3.27 -2.61
C PRO A 138 16.19 -3.90 -4.01
N SER A 139 17.45 -4.01 -4.45
CA SER A 139 17.85 -4.54 -5.77
C SER A 139 17.68 -6.04 -5.90
#